data_AF-A0A3N7D291-F1
#
_entry.id   AF-A0A3N7D291-F1
#
_cell.length_a   1.000
_cell.length_b   1.000
_cell.length_c   1.000
_cell.angle_alpha   90.00
_cell.angle_beta   90.00
_cell.angle_gamma   90.00
#
_symmetry.space_group_name_H-M   'P 1'
#
loop_
_entity.id
_entity.type
_entity.pdbx_description
1 polymer ?
#
loop_
_entity_poly.entity_id
_entity_poly.type
_entity_poly.pdbx_seq_one_letter_code
_entity_poly.pdbx_strand_id
1 'polypeptide(L)'
;MEDLKSLTSIISRDFEIEDLLSEALLRERLVQAFAYLLDNDISKMMNILYRTDVNEDKLKKLLVSNSELPSAEVIADAYLTRQKEKIETRKKYSR
;
A
#
# COMPACT_ATOMS: atom_id res chain seq x y z
N MET A 1 8.74 -9.24 14.02
CA MET A 1 7.71 -8.58 14.87
C MET A 1 7.82 -7.06 14.84
N GLU A 2 9.02 -6.47 14.89
CA GLU A 2 9.23 -5.01 14.86
C GLU A 2 8.87 -4.35 13.52
N ASP A 3 9.12 -5.06 12.41
CA ASP A 3 8.77 -4.60 11.06
C ASP A 3 7.27 -4.60 10.81
N LEU A 4 6.55 -5.61 11.31
CA LEU A 4 5.09 -5.69 11.20
C LEU A 4 4.44 -4.53 11.98
N LYS A 5 4.90 -4.25 13.20
CA LYS A 5 4.40 -3.10 13.99
C LYS A 5 4.66 -1.77 13.28
N SER A 6 5.83 -1.61 12.67
CA SER A 6 6.18 -0.41 11.90
C SER A 6 5.31 -0.25 10.66
N LEU A 7 5.04 -1.33 9.93
CA LEU A 7 4.14 -1.35 8.79
C LEU A 7 2.71 -1.01 9.21
N THR A 8 2.18 -1.70 10.23
CA THR A 8 0.83 -1.45 10.76
C THR A 8 0.68 0.00 11.21
N SER A 9 1.67 0.61 11.86
CA SER A 9 1.62 2.01 12.27
C SER A 9 1.60 3.01 11.10
N ILE A 10 2.27 2.72 9.99
CA ILE A 10 2.26 3.58 8.80
C ILE A 10 0.90 3.49 8.12
N ILE A 11 0.37 2.27 8.01
CA ILE A 11 -0.84 1.95 7.26
C ILE A 11 -2.10 2.35 8.05
N SER A 12 -2.11 2.16 9.36
CA SER A 12 -3.25 2.52 10.21
C SER A 12 -3.54 4.02 10.19
N ARG A 13 -2.52 4.86 9.98
CA ARG A 13 -2.66 6.31 9.84
C ARG A 13 -3.44 6.75 8.61
N ASP A 14 -3.34 6.00 7.52
CA ASP A 14 -3.94 6.38 6.24
C ASP A 14 -5.30 5.66 6.01
N PHE A 15 -5.55 4.56 6.71
CA PHE A 15 -6.68 3.65 6.45
C PHE A 15 -7.52 3.26 7.68
N GLU A 16 -7.25 3.82 8.87
CA GLU A 16 -7.99 3.51 10.12
C GLU A 16 -8.05 2.00 10.44
N ILE A 17 -6.99 1.26 10.09
CA ILE A 17 -6.95 -0.18 10.29
C ILE A 17 -6.45 -0.50 11.71
N GLU A 18 -7.27 -1.19 12.50
CA GLU A 18 -6.91 -1.66 13.84
C GLU A 18 -6.08 -2.97 13.82
N ASP A 19 -5.06 -2.96 14.66
CA ASP A 19 -4.19 -4.05 15.14
C ASP A 19 -4.18 -5.35 14.31
N LEU A 20 -3.42 -5.32 13.21
CA LEU A 20 -3.28 -6.47 12.32
C LEU A 20 -2.25 -7.47 12.85
N LEU A 21 -2.72 -8.67 13.16
CA LEU A 21 -1.95 -9.75 13.77
C LEU A 21 -1.03 -10.50 12.77
N SER A 22 -1.18 -10.30 11.46
CA SER A 22 -0.36 -10.96 10.45
C SER A 22 -0.17 -10.14 9.16
N GLU A 23 0.91 -10.44 8.44
CA GLU A 23 1.23 -9.79 7.16
C GLU A 23 0.20 -10.11 6.06
N ALA A 24 -0.36 -11.33 6.07
CA ALA A 24 -1.42 -11.72 5.15
C ALA A 24 -2.69 -10.89 5.38
N LEU A 25 -3.08 -10.67 6.64
CA LEU A 25 -4.22 -9.82 6.97
C LEU A 25 -3.95 -8.36 6.57
N LEU A 26 -2.73 -7.88 6.76
CA LEU A 26 -2.31 -6.55 6.34
C LEU A 26 -2.42 -6.37 4.83
N ARG A 27 -1.93 -7.34 4.06
CA ARG A 27 -2.10 -7.34 2.60
C ARG A 27 -3.58 -7.30 2.25
N GLU A 28 -4.40 -8.19 2.80
CA GLU A 28 -5.83 -8.26 2.49
C GLU A 28 -6.56 -6.94 2.79
N ARG A 29 -6.26 -6.30 3.94
CA ARG A 29 -6.83 -4.99 4.26
C ARG A 29 -6.36 -3.89 3.32
N LEU A 30 -5.09 -3.90 2.90
CA LEU A 30 -4.60 -2.96 1.89
C LEU A 30 -5.33 -3.16 0.55
N VAL A 31 -5.52 -4.41 0.13
CA VAL A 31 -6.26 -4.73 -1.10
C VAL A 31 -7.68 -4.17 -1.02
N GLN A 32 -8.40 -4.43 0.06
CA GLN A 32 -9.76 -3.91 0.27
C GLN A 32 -9.80 -2.38 0.30
N ALA A 33 -8.82 -1.75 0.95
CA ALA A 33 -8.75 -0.30 1.03
C ALA A 33 -8.45 0.35 -0.33
N PHE A 34 -7.52 -0.22 -1.09
CA PHE A 34 -7.23 0.24 -2.45
C PHE A 34 -8.38 -0.03 -3.41
N ALA A 35 -9.08 -1.16 -3.29
CA ALA A 35 -10.30 -1.43 -4.06
C ALA A 35 -11.37 -0.37 -3.77
N TYR A 36 -11.62 -0.08 -2.48
CA TYR A 36 -12.56 0.97 -2.10
C TYR A 36 -12.16 2.34 -2.66
N LEU A 37 -10.87 2.72 -2.59
CA LEU A 37 -10.41 4.00 -3.14
C LEU A 37 -10.48 4.02 -4.67
N LEU A 38 -10.26 2.91 -5.37
CA LEU A 38 -10.43 2.85 -6.82
C LEU A 38 -11.87 3.19 -7.23
N ASP A 39 -12.84 2.70 -6.48
CA ASP A 39 -14.26 2.88 -6.81
C ASP A 39 -14.83 4.20 -6.30
N ASN A 40 -14.31 4.71 -5.17
CA ASN A 40 -14.89 5.85 -4.46
C ASN A 40 -14.02 7.13 -4.50
N ASP A 41 -12.69 7.02 -4.51
CA ASP A 41 -11.79 8.18 -4.45
C ASP A 41 -10.37 7.88 -5.00
N ILE A 42 -10.28 7.82 -6.33
CA ILE A 42 -9.03 7.58 -7.06
C ILE A 42 -7.99 8.66 -6.73
N SER A 43 -8.41 9.90 -6.50
CA SER A 43 -7.51 11.02 -6.18
C SER A 43 -6.79 10.79 -4.86
N LYS A 44 -7.51 10.33 -3.82
CA LYS A 44 -6.89 9.96 -2.53
C LYS A 44 -5.92 8.79 -2.68
N MET A 45 -6.26 7.78 -3.48
CA MET A 45 -5.35 6.68 -3.79
C MET A 45 -4.04 7.18 -4.42
N MET A 46 -4.14 8.00 -5.47
CA MET A 46 -2.97 8.54 -6.18
C MET A 46 -2.05 9.33 -5.23
N ASN A 47 -2.64 10.11 -4.31
CA ASN A 47 -1.87 10.85 -3.29
C ASN A 47 -1.07 9.93 -2.36
N ILE A 48 -1.68 8.83 -1.90
CA ILE A 48 -1.00 7.85 -1.03
C ILE A 48 0.20 7.21 -1.77
N LEU A 49 0.01 6.88 -3.05
CA LEU A 49 1.02 6.22 -3.86
C LEU A 49 2.16 7.15 -4.25
N TYR A 50 1.86 8.42 -4.53
CA TYR A 50 2.87 9.44 -4.79
C TYR A 50 3.82 9.66 -3.59
N ARG A 51 3.27 9.67 -2.36
CA ARG A 51 4.09 9.80 -1.13
C ARG A 51 5.01 8.62 -0.87
N THR A 52 4.77 7.50 -1.55
CA THR A 52 5.47 6.24 -1.36
C THR A 52 6.36 5.87 -2.53
N ASP A 53 6.55 6.80 -3.49
CA ASP A 53 7.45 6.63 -4.63
C ASP A 53 7.02 5.48 -5.55
N VAL A 54 5.70 5.26 -5.65
CA VAL A 54 5.11 4.33 -6.60
C VAL A 54 4.91 5.05 -7.94
N ASN A 55 5.40 4.44 -9.02
CA ASN A 55 5.43 5.04 -10.35
C ASN A 55 4.00 5.31 -10.89
N GLU A 56 3.69 6.58 -11.13
CA GLU A 56 2.39 7.07 -11.60
C GLU A 56 1.98 6.51 -12.97
N ASP A 57 2.94 6.38 -13.90
CA ASP A 57 2.71 5.83 -15.24
C ASP A 57 2.36 4.35 -15.18
N LYS A 58 3.01 3.60 -14.27
CA LYS A 58 2.66 2.20 -14.00
C LYS A 58 1.23 2.12 -13.46
N LEU A 59 0.84 3.06 -12.60
CA LEU A 59 -0.50 3.08 -12.04
C LEU A 59 -1.57 3.39 -13.07
N LYS A 60 -1.38 4.44 -13.88
CA LYS A 60 -2.30 4.79 -14.97
C LYS A 60 -2.51 3.62 -15.93
N LYS A 61 -1.45 2.89 -16.27
CA LYS A 61 -1.56 1.68 -17.08
C LYS A 61 -2.41 0.61 -16.41
N LEU A 62 -2.19 0.34 -15.12
CA LEU A 62 -2.97 -0.64 -14.35
C LEU A 62 -4.46 -0.25 -14.26
N LEU A 63 -4.75 1.04 -14.10
CA LEU A 63 -6.12 1.58 -14.05
C LEU A 63 -6.83 1.41 -15.40
N VAL A 64 -6.16 1.76 -16.50
CA VAL A 64 -6.73 1.65 -17.85
C VAL A 64 -6.92 0.19 -18.25
N SER A 65 -6.07 -0.73 -17.78
CA SER A 65 -6.11 -2.13 -18.16
C SER A 65 -7.16 -2.98 -17.45
N ASN A 66 -7.73 -2.53 -16.33
CA ASN A 66 -8.59 -3.38 -15.50
C ASN A 66 -9.78 -2.61 -14.95
N SER A 67 -10.94 -2.79 -15.57
CA SER A 67 -12.21 -2.28 -15.07
C SER A 67 -12.85 -3.15 -13.97
N GLU A 68 -12.36 -4.37 -13.72
CA GLU A 68 -13.03 -5.33 -12.80
C GLU A 68 -12.07 -6.31 -12.08
N LEU A 69 -11.12 -5.85 -11.23
CA LEU A 69 -10.44 -6.67 -10.17
C LEU A 69 -9.14 -7.46 -10.48
N PRO A 70 -8.04 -6.82 -10.90
CA PRO A 70 -6.73 -7.17 -10.32
C PRO A 70 -5.88 -5.96 -9.89
N SER A 71 -6.30 -4.74 -10.20
CA SER A 71 -5.48 -3.54 -9.97
C SER A 71 -5.27 -3.24 -8.49
N ALA A 72 -6.28 -3.45 -7.64
CA ALA A 72 -6.16 -3.23 -6.20
C ALA A 72 -5.10 -4.15 -5.56
N GLU A 73 -5.05 -5.42 -5.97
CA GLU A 73 -4.05 -6.38 -5.50
C GLU A 73 -2.64 -5.98 -5.88
N VAL A 74 -2.43 -5.68 -7.15
CA VAL A 74 -1.11 -5.26 -7.66
C VAL A 74 -0.63 -3.98 -6.98
N ILE A 75 -1.54 -3.03 -6.74
CA ILE A 75 -1.24 -1.77 -6.05
C ILE A 75 -0.89 -2.04 -4.58
N ALA A 76 -1.67 -2.87 -3.88
CA ALA A 76 -1.41 -3.22 -2.49
C ALA A 76 -0.05 -3.91 -2.32
N ASP A 77 0.28 -4.85 -3.21
CA ASP A 77 1.55 -5.58 -3.18
C ASP A 77 2.74 -4.67 -3.49
N ALA A 78 2.59 -3.79 -4.49
CA ALA A 78 3.61 -2.80 -4.80
C ALA A 78 3.85 -1.84 -3.63
N TYR A 79 2.77 -1.35 -3.01
CA TYR A 79 2.84 -0.48 -1.84
C TYR A 79 3.53 -1.18 -0.67
N LEU A 80 3.11 -2.40 -0.34
CA LEU A 80 3.66 -3.17 0.78
C LEU A 80 5.15 -3.46 0.58
N THR A 81 5.55 -3.87 -0.64
CA THR A 81 6.96 -4.08 -1.00
C THR A 81 7.77 -2.82 -0.79
N ARG A 82 7.27 -1.67 -1.25
CA ARG A 82 7.96 -0.39 -1.12
C ARG A 82 8.12 0.06 0.32
N GLN A 83 7.13 -0.19 1.18
CA GLN A 83 7.26 0.07 2.62
C GLN A 83 8.33 -0.81 3.27
N LYS A 84 8.40 -2.09 2.92
CA LYS A 84 9.44 -3.00 3.42
C LYS A 84 10.83 -2.53 3.02
N GLU A 85 11.04 -2.20 1.75
CA GLU A 85 12.31 -1.65 1.25
C GLU A 85 12.72 -0.39 2.02
N LYS A 86 11.77 0.49 2.35
CA LYS A 86 12.01 1.72 3.13
C LYS A 86 12.44 1.41 4.55
N ILE A 87 11.84 0.41 5.19
CA ILE A 87 12.25 -0.07 6.53
C ILE A 87 13.65 -0.66 6.47
N GLU A 88 13.93 -1.53 5.49
CA GLU A 88 15.25 -2.12 5.30
C GLU A 88 16.33 -1.07 5.01
N THR A 89 16.03 -0.09 4.16
CA THR A 89 16.91 1.04 3.86
C THR A 89 17.19 1.85 5.14
N ARG A 90 16.16 2.18 5.93
CA ARG A 90 16.35 2.86 7.23
C ARG A 90 17.25 2.04 8.15
N LYS A 91 17.05 0.72 8.27
CA LYS A 91 17.92 -0.15 9.07
C LYS A 91 19.37 -0.14 8.57
N LYS A 92 19.56 -0.17 7.25
CA LYS A 92 20.88 -0.23 6.61
C LYS A 92 21.68 1.07 6.76
N TYR A 93 21.02 2.22 6.77
CA TYR A 93 21.65 3.55 6.80
C TYR A 93 21.49 4.30 8.14
N SER A 94 20.76 3.77 9.12
CA SER A 94 20.65 4.35 10.47
C SER A 94 21.81 3.96 11.39
N ARG A 95 22.99 3.69 10.83
CA ARG A 95 24.19 3.27 11.56
C ARG A 95 25.27 4.34 11.50
#